data_AF-K4KJ71-F1
#
_entry.id   AF-K4KJ71-F1
#
_cell.length_a   1.000
_cell.length_b   1.000
_cell.length_c   1.000
_cell.angle_alpha   90.00
_cell.angle_beta   90.00
_cell.angle_gamma   90.00
#
_symmetry.space_group_name_H-M   'P 1'
#
loop_
_entity.id
_entity.type
_entity.pdbx_description
1 polymer ?
#
loop_
_entity_poly.entity_id
_entity_poly.type
_entity_poly.pdbx_seq_one_letter_code
_entity_poly.pdbx_strand_id
1 'polypeptide(L)'
;MSGFSKQDLERESNAELGQGHMCTNNIHPHHLKIYRVKKIDGKPQKHWELFSLWLATAEDVANGEAEKEDEVLNLSSIEIEFCPFCGTQLAQ
;
A
#
# COMPACT_ATOMS: atom_id res chain seq x y z
N MET A 1 0.58 12.79 -12.52
CA MET A 1 0.21 11.43 -12.11
C MET A 1 0.36 11.36 -10.59
N SER A 2 -0.76 11.57 -9.90
CA SER A 2 -0.89 11.60 -8.44
C SER A 2 -0.82 10.18 -7.90
N GLY A 3 0.33 9.76 -7.40
CA GLY A 3 0.42 8.48 -6.69
C GLY A 3 -0.29 8.56 -5.32
N PHE A 4 -1.01 7.51 -4.95
CA PHE A 4 -1.64 7.35 -3.64
C PHE A 4 -0.62 7.57 -2.50
N SER A 5 -0.86 8.49 -1.57
CA SER A 5 0.16 8.85 -0.58
C SER A 5 0.25 7.83 0.56
N LYS A 6 1.30 7.95 1.38
CA LYS A 6 1.40 7.19 2.65
C LYS A 6 0.21 7.52 3.57
N GLN A 7 -0.21 8.78 3.61
CA GLN A 7 -1.29 9.24 4.48
C GLN A 7 -2.64 8.65 4.05
N ASP A 8 -2.84 8.49 2.74
CA ASP A 8 -4.04 7.84 2.23
C ASP A 8 -4.04 6.35 2.63
N LEU A 9 -2.91 5.67 2.50
CA LEU A 9 -2.73 4.29 2.98
C LEU A 9 -3.02 4.14 4.47
N GLU A 10 -2.49 5.02 5.32
CA GLU A 10 -2.73 5.03 6.77
C GLU A 10 -4.23 5.19 7.08
N ARG A 11 -4.92 6.08 6.35
CA ARG A 11 -6.36 6.31 6.50
C ARG A 11 -7.18 5.07 6.11
N GLU A 12 -6.91 4.49 4.94
CA GLU A 12 -7.70 3.35 4.43
C GLU A 12 -7.41 2.05 5.20
N SER A 13 -6.20 1.87 5.74
CA SER A 13 -5.80 0.67 6.51
C SER A 13 -6.06 0.77 8.02
N ASN A 14 -6.41 1.95 8.54
CA ASN A 14 -6.39 2.25 9.98
C ASN A 14 -5.04 1.90 10.65
N ALA A 15 -3.94 1.99 9.89
CA ALA A 15 -2.60 1.72 10.38
C ALA A 15 -1.77 2.99 10.53
N GLU A 16 -0.86 3.01 11.51
CA GLU A 16 0.23 3.97 11.57
C GLU A 16 1.44 3.34 10.88
N LEU A 17 1.90 3.94 9.77
CA LEU A 17 2.98 3.39 8.97
C LEU A 17 4.32 4.05 9.35
N GLY A 18 5.38 3.27 9.29
CA GLY A 18 6.74 3.64 9.63
C GLY A 18 7.59 3.95 8.41
N GLN A 19 8.76 3.33 8.38
CA GLN A 19 9.69 3.37 7.26
C GLN A 19 9.09 2.62 6.06
N GLY A 20 9.24 3.18 4.87
CA GLY A 20 8.92 2.50 3.62
C GLY A 20 10.16 1.85 3.01
N HIS A 21 9.96 0.73 2.31
CA HIS A 21 10.97 0.13 1.46
C HIS A 21 10.65 0.43 -0.01
N MET A 22 11.41 1.36 -0.61
CA MET A 22 11.30 1.70 -2.03
C MET A 22 12.20 0.77 -2.84
N CYS A 23 11.61 -0.22 -3.50
CA CYS A 23 12.35 -1.18 -4.31
C CYS A 23 12.38 -0.75 -5.78
N THR A 24 13.57 -0.73 -6.41
CA THR A 24 13.72 -0.44 -7.84
C THR A 24 13.22 -1.56 -8.74
N ASN A 25 13.12 -2.80 -8.23
CA ASN A 25 12.61 -3.95 -8.98
C ASN A 25 11.07 -4.04 -8.92
N ASN A 26 10.40 -3.17 -8.16
CA ASN A 26 8.96 -3.11 -8.15
C ASN A 26 8.47 -2.42 -9.43
N ILE A 27 7.91 -3.20 -10.35
CA ILE A 27 7.34 -2.70 -11.61
C ILE A 27 5.95 -2.06 -11.44
N HIS A 28 5.36 -2.15 -10.23
CA HIS A 28 4.06 -1.58 -9.88
C HIS A 28 4.14 -0.67 -8.65
N PRO A 29 5.02 0.36 -8.62
CA PRO A 29 5.29 1.17 -7.42
C PRO A 29 4.09 2.03 -6.96
N HIS A 30 3.09 2.19 -7.82
CA HIS A 30 1.85 2.92 -7.52
C HIS A 30 0.81 2.03 -6.82
N HIS A 31 0.82 0.72 -7.08
CA HIS A 31 -0.14 -0.25 -6.54
C HIS A 31 0.43 -1.04 -5.37
N LEU A 32 1.71 -1.38 -5.43
CA LEU A 32 2.37 -2.23 -4.47
C LEU A 32 3.35 -1.41 -3.65
N LYS A 33 3.13 -1.32 -2.34
CA LYS A 33 3.97 -0.54 -1.44
C LYS A 33 4.32 -1.32 -0.21
N ILE A 34 5.56 -1.17 0.26
CA ILE A 34 6.05 -1.90 1.44
C ILE A 34 6.32 -0.90 2.55
N TYR A 35 5.64 -1.09 3.68
CA TYR A 35 5.84 -0.26 4.86
C TYR A 35 5.95 -1.11 6.11
N ARG A 36 6.78 -0.65 7.04
CA ARG A 36 6.77 -1.14 8.42
C ARG A 36 5.50 -0.65 9.11
N VAL A 37 4.72 -1.54 9.69
CA VAL A 37 3.52 -1.19 10.45
C VAL A 37 3.90 -0.93 11.90
N LYS A 38 3.58 0.26 12.41
CA LYS A 38 3.86 0.67 13.80
C LYS A 38 2.68 0.43 14.71
N LYS A 39 1.46 0.68 14.22
CA LYS A 39 0.23 0.44 14.96
C LYS A 39 -0.91 0.07 14.03
N ILE A 40 -1.85 -0.71 14.55
CA ILE A 40 -3.17 -0.96 13.96
C ILE A 40 -4.18 -0.75 15.08
N ASP A 41 -5.20 0.07 14.87
CA ASP A 41 -6.21 0.40 15.89
C ASP A 41 -5.60 0.83 17.24
N GLY A 42 -4.52 1.60 17.18
CA GLY A 42 -3.76 2.07 18.35
C GLY A 42 -2.89 1.01 19.04
N LYS A 43 -2.93 -0.26 18.62
CA LYS A 43 -2.11 -1.34 19.18
C LYS A 43 -0.74 -1.38 18.49
N PRO A 44 0.37 -1.40 19.25
CA PRO A 44 1.71 -1.50 18.68
C PRO A 44 1.90 -2.75 17.81
N GLN A 45 2.57 -2.55 16.68
CA GLN A 45 2.96 -3.57 15.71
C GLN A 45 4.46 -3.45 15.41
N LYS A 46 5.07 -4.54 14.94
CA LYS A 46 6.52 -4.60 14.64
C LYS A 46 6.84 -5.49 13.44
N HIS A 47 6.01 -5.41 12.41
CA HIS A 47 6.18 -6.20 11.20
C HIS A 47 6.16 -5.30 9.96
N TRP A 48 6.48 -5.91 8.82
CA TRP A 48 6.39 -5.26 7.53
C TRP A 48 5.20 -5.81 6.77
N GLU A 49 4.52 -4.95 6.03
CA GLU A 49 3.44 -5.35 5.15
C GLU A 49 3.71 -4.90 3.72
N LEU A 50 3.37 -5.78 2.78
CA LEU A 50 3.11 -5.41 1.40
C LEU A 50 1.65 -5.00 1.29
N PHE A 51 1.42 -3.74 0.98
CA PHE A 51 0.11 -3.19 0.66
C PHE A 51 -0.12 -3.30 -0.85
N SER A 52 -1.29 -3.83 -1.22
CA SER A 52 -1.80 -3.87 -2.58
C SER A 52 -3.02 -2.95 -2.69
N LEU A 53 -2.90 -1.94 -3.53
CA LEU A 53 -3.88 -0.89 -3.76
C LEU A 53 -4.40 -0.96 -5.20
N TRP A 54 -5.71 -1.01 -5.34
CA TRP A 54 -6.39 -0.88 -6.60
C TRP A 54 -7.10 0.47 -6.64
N LEU A 55 -6.68 1.30 -7.58
CA LEU A 55 -7.25 2.62 -7.81
C LEU A 55 -8.14 2.57 -9.05
N ALA A 56 -9.26 3.26 -8.98
CA ALA A 56 -10.16 3.42 -10.10
C ALA A 56 -9.48 4.16 -11.25
N THR A 57 -9.63 3.59 -12.44
CA THR A 57 -9.23 4.15 -13.71
C THR A 57 -10.38 4.93 -14.35
N ALA A 58 -10.09 5.66 -15.43
CA ALA A 58 -11.12 6.31 -16.23
C ALA A 58 -12.17 5.34 -16.77
N GLU A 59 -11.79 4.08 -17.04
CA GLU A 59 -12.70 3.03 -17.50
C GLU A 59 -13.66 2.61 -16.38
N ASP A 60 -13.16 2.46 -15.15
CA ASP A 60 -13.99 2.12 -13.99
C ASP A 60 -15.05 3.21 -13.72
N VAL A 61 -14.67 4.48 -13.86
CA VAL A 61 -15.61 5.61 -13.77
C VAL A 61 -16.63 5.58 -14.90
N ALA A 62 -16.19 5.35 -16.14
CA ALA A 62 -17.08 5.30 -17.30
C ALA A 62 -18.11 4.17 -17.22
N ASN A 63 -17.74 3.05 -16.61
CA ASN A 63 -18.61 1.90 -16.39
C ASN A 63 -19.51 2.03 -15.15
N GLY A 64 -19.35 3.10 -14.36
CA GLY A 64 -20.11 3.34 -13.13
C GLY A 64 -19.65 2.49 -11.95
N GLU A 65 -18.45 1.93 -12.01
CA GLU A 65 -17.83 1.14 -10.93
C GLU A 65 -17.11 2.01 -9.89
N ALA A 66 -16.82 3.27 -10.22
CA ALA A 66 -16.22 4.27 -9.34
C ALA A 66 -16.86 5.66 -9.54
N GLU A 67 -16.81 6.52 -8.52
CA GLU A 67 -17.30 7.90 -8.64
C GLU A 67 -16.27 8.84 -9.28
N LYS A 68 -14.98 8.51 -9.15
CA LYS A 68 -13.87 9.32 -9.68
C LYS A 68 -12.61 8.49 -9.94
N GLU A 69 -11.75 8.99 -10.82
CA GLU A 69 -10.41 8.43 -11.04
C GLU A 69 -9.57 8.54 -9.75
N ASP A 70 -8.64 7.61 -9.58
CA ASP A 70 -7.77 7.47 -8.40
C ASP A 70 -8.52 7.17 -7.07
N GLU A 71 -9.81 6.84 -7.10
CA GLU A 71 -10.55 6.33 -5.93
C GLU A 71 -10.07 4.93 -5.53
N VAL A 72 -10.02 4.62 -4.22
CA VAL A 72 -9.64 3.27 -3.78
C VAL A 72 -10.80 2.31 -3.98
N LEU A 73 -10.60 1.37 -4.89
CA LEU A 73 -11.52 0.25 -5.09
C LEU A 73 -11.25 -0.88 -4.11
N ASN A 74 -9.97 -1.13 -3.82
CA ASN A 74 -9.57 -2.19 -2.92
C ASN A 74 -8.22 -1.88 -2.27
N LEU A 75 -8.14 -2.17 -0.98
CA LEU A 75 -6.91 -2.23 -0.21
C LEU A 75 -6.81 -3.58 0.47
N SER A 76 -5.69 -4.28 0.23
CA SER A 76 -5.32 -5.48 0.97
C SER A 76 -3.85 -5.40 1.36
N SER A 77 -3.49 -6.15 2.40
CA SER A 77 -2.10 -6.27 2.81
C SER A 77 -1.76 -7.68 3.29
N ILE A 78 -0.47 -8.00 3.20
CA ILE A 78 0.09 -9.24 3.74
C ILE A 78 1.36 -8.93 4.51
N GLU A 79 1.55 -9.60 5.65
CA GLU A 79 2.80 -9.55 6.40
C GLU A 79 3.93 -10.23 5.61
N ILE A 80 5.10 -9.61 5.58
CA ILE A 80 6.28 -10.08 4.86
C ILE A 80 7.55 -9.93 5.70
N GLU A 81 8.49 -10.86 5.53
CA GLU A 81 9.82 -10.78 6.16
C GLU A 81 10.91 -10.29 5.18
N PHE A 82 10.61 -10.29 3.88
CA PHE A 82 11.52 -9.88 2.83
C PHE A 82 10.76 -9.15 1.73
N CYS A 83 11.46 -8.29 1.00
CA CYS A 83 10.90 -7.61 -0.17
C CYS A 83 10.66 -8.63 -1.30
N PRO A 84 9.41 -8.84 -1.76
CA PRO A 84 9.11 -9.80 -2.83
C PRO A 84 9.70 -9.43 -4.19
N PHE A 85 10.21 -8.19 -4.36
CA PHE A 85 10.73 -7.70 -5.63
C PHE A 85 12.25 -7.82 -5.77
N CYS A 86 13.01 -7.63 -4.69
CA CYS A 86 14.47 -7.72 -4.71
C CYS A 86 15.04 -8.78 -3.76
N GLY A 87 14.20 -9.48 -3.00
CA GLY A 87 14.62 -10.50 -2.04
C GLY A 87 15.34 -9.96 -0.80
N THR A 88 15.46 -8.63 -0.65
CA THR A 88 16.10 -8.02 0.52
C THR A 88 15.31 -8.35 1.79
N GLN A 89 16.00 -8.90 2.79
CA GLN A 89 15.40 -9.16 4.09
C GLN A 89 15.08 -7.85 4.82
N LEU A 90 13.86 -7.74 5.32
CA LEU A 90 13.36 -6.54 5.99
C LEU A 90 13.61 -6.69 7.49
N ALA A 91 14.50 -5.87 8.04
CA ALA A 91 14.82 -5.90 9.46
C ALA A 91 13.60 -5.52 10.31
N GLN A 92 13.38 -6.24 11.42
CA GLN A 92 12.28 -6.02 12.35
C GLN A 92 12.42 -4.78 13.24
#